data_AF-A0A944MVN7-F1
#
_entry.id   AF-A0A944MVN7-F1
#
_cell.length_a   1.000
_cell.length_b   1.000
_cell.length_c   1.000
_cell.angle_alpha   90.00
_cell.angle_beta   90.00
_cell.angle_gamma   90.00
#
_symmetry.space_group_name_H-M   'P 1'
#
loop_
_entity.id
_entity.type
_entity.pdbx_description
1 polymer ?
#
loop_
_entity_poly.entity_id
_entity_poly.type
_entity_poly.pdbx_seq_one_letter_code
_entity_poly.pdbx_strand_id
1 'polypeptide(L)'
;MSFTTQRSFERNRKMKHNIDEKWQLSHMRLRTNRAEMQPAEMDAHYICDSCGEEIVVPVDVTEGLHQDYVEDCPVCCNPMVLHVDIAEDGQPLIKSKHE
;
A
#
# COMPACT_ATOMS: atom_id res chain seq x y z
N MET A 1 -43.66 29.49 0.07
CA MET A 1 -44.17 28.39 0.92
C MET A 1 -45.07 27.57 0.01
N SER A 2 -44.80 26.33 -0.40
CA SER A 2 -43.88 25.34 0.10
C SER A 2 -43.53 24.38 -1.04
N PHE A 3 -42.28 23.97 -1.03
CA PHE A 3 -41.70 22.89 -1.83
C PHE A 3 -42.30 21.54 -1.43
N THR A 4 -42.62 20.70 -2.42
CA THR A 4 -42.77 19.23 -2.32
C THR A 4 -43.28 18.74 -3.69
N THR A 5 -42.80 17.70 -4.38
CA THR A 5 -41.85 16.64 -4.06
C THR A 5 -41.40 15.97 -5.37
N GLN A 6 -40.08 15.95 -5.56
CA GLN A 6 -39.23 14.89 -6.13
C GLN A 6 -39.77 13.98 -7.24
N ARG A 7 -39.34 14.29 -8.47
CA ARG A 7 -38.39 13.50 -9.29
C ARG A 7 -38.45 11.98 -9.10
N SER A 8 -39.19 11.33 -9.99
CA SER A 8 -39.24 9.88 -10.14
C SER A 8 -37.85 9.27 -10.42
N PHE A 9 -37.71 8.08 -9.87
CA PHE A 9 -36.52 7.42 -9.41
C PHE A 9 -36.21 6.27 -10.37
N GLU A 10 -35.55 6.56 -11.50
CA GLU A 10 -35.07 5.51 -12.40
C GLU A 10 -33.67 5.05 -11.97
N ARG A 11 -33.68 3.99 -11.17
CA ARG A 11 -32.53 3.23 -10.69
C ARG A 11 -31.84 2.55 -11.87
N ASN A 12 -30.78 3.15 -12.40
CA ASN A 12 -29.86 2.46 -13.29
C ASN A 12 -28.95 1.53 -12.46
N ARG A 13 -29.36 0.26 -12.39
CA ARG A 13 -28.69 -0.82 -11.69
C ARG A 13 -27.70 -1.48 -12.66
N LYS A 14 -26.48 -1.70 -12.19
CA LYS A 14 -25.35 -2.47 -12.78
C LYS A 14 -24.24 -1.63 -13.42
N MET A 15 -23.46 -0.95 -12.58
CA MET A 15 -22.02 -0.90 -12.82
C MET A 15 -21.39 -2.06 -12.07
N LYS A 16 -20.98 -3.07 -12.82
CA LYS A 16 -20.10 -4.13 -12.35
C LYS A 16 -18.77 -3.45 -12.04
N HIS A 17 -18.35 -3.43 -10.78
CA HIS A 17 -16.98 -3.08 -10.42
C HIS A 17 -16.09 -4.17 -11.00
N ASN A 18 -15.44 -3.88 -12.13
CA ASN A 18 -14.34 -4.70 -12.62
C ASN A 18 -13.07 -4.20 -11.92
N ILE A 19 -12.74 -4.91 -10.85
CA ILE A 19 -11.43 -4.88 -10.19
C ILE A 19 -10.51 -5.62 -11.17
N ASP A 20 -9.60 -4.91 -11.87
CA ASP A 20 -8.33 -5.38 -12.50
C ASP A 20 -7.79 -4.59 -13.74
N GLU A 21 -8.38 -3.45 -14.16
CA GLU A 21 -8.05 -2.87 -15.48
C GLU A 21 -7.27 -1.54 -15.51
N LYS A 22 -6.50 -1.18 -14.46
CA LYS A 22 -5.85 0.15 -14.41
C LYS A 22 -4.34 0.20 -14.15
N TRP A 23 -3.60 -0.79 -14.64
CA TRP A 23 -2.13 -0.69 -14.76
C TRP A 23 -1.62 -0.78 -16.22
N GLN A 24 -2.47 -0.60 -17.24
CA GLN A 24 -2.09 -0.84 -18.65
C GLN A 24 -2.25 0.33 -19.63
N LEU A 25 -2.36 1.59 -19.18
CA LEU A 25 -2.46 2.73 -20.12
C LEU A 25 -1.43 3.84 -19.87
N SER A 26 -0.14 3.47 -19.79
CA SER A 26 0.99 4.39 -19.99
C SER A 26 2.25 3.70 -20.57
N HIS A 27 2.10 2.66 -21.40
CA HIS A 27 3.22 2.11 -22.17
C HIS A 27 3.47 2.92 -23.46
N MET A 28 3.80 4.21 -23.31
CA MET A 28 4.32 5.01 -24.41
C MET A 28 5.86 5.00 -24.36
N ARG A 29 6.45 4.05 -25.10
CA ARG A 29 7.85 3.98 -25.58
C ARG A 29 8.96 4.37 -24.59
N LEU A 30 9.58 3.37 -23.96
CA LEU A 30 10.95 3.48 -23.46
C LEU A 30 11.82 2.35 -24.04
N ARG A 31 12.73 2.72 -24.94
CA ARG A 31 13.87 1.89 -25.36
C ARG A 31 15.00 2.13 -24.36
N THR A 32 14.98 1.44 -23.24
CA THR A 32 16.12 1.29 -22.32
C THR A 32 16.03 -0.10 -21.69
N ASN A 33 17.17 -0.66 -21.31
CA ASN A 33 17.35 -2.09 -21.02
C ASN A 33 16.26 -2.68 -20.10
N ARG A 34 15.57 -3.72 -20.58
CA ARG A 34 14.51 -4.50 -19.91
C ARG A 34 14.95 -5.20 -18.60
N ALA A 35 16.22 -5.11 -18.22
CA ALA A 35 16.81 -5.91 -17.14
C ALA A 35 16.68 -5.32 -15.73
N GLU A 36 16.27 -4.05 -15.58
CA GLU A 36 16.32 -3.37 -14.27
C GLU A 36 15.02 -2.60 -13.97
N MET A 37 13.89 -3.31 -14.02
CA MET A 37 12.62 -2.81 -13.49
C MET A 37 12.30 -3.57 -12.20
N GLN A 38 13.19 -3.45 -11.21
CA GLN A 38 12.86 -3.86 -9.86
C GLN A 38 11.86 -2.83 -9.30
N PRO A 39 10.74 -3.27 -8.68
CA PRO A 39 9.81 -2.34 -8.07
C PRO A 39 10.55 -1.55 -6.97
N ALA A 40 10.32 -0.24 -6.92
CA ALA A 40 10.93 0.63 -5.91
C ALA A 40 10.39 0.31 -4.49
N GLU A 41 9.24 -0.36 -4.40
CA GLU A 41 8.58 -0.71 -3.14
C GLU A 41 8.24 -2.21 -3.12
N MET A 42 8.41 -2.86 -1.97
CA MET A 42 8.07 -4.26 -1.72
C MET A 42 7.18 -4.39 -0.49
N ASP A 43 6.19 -5.29 -0.54
CA ASP A 43 5.30 -5.53 0.60
C ASP A 43 6.00 -6.34 1.70
N ALA A 44 5.96 -5.82 2.94
CA ALA A 44 6.39 -6.51 4.15
C ALA A 44 5.23 -6.58 5.15
N HIS A 45 5.36 -7.43 6.18
CA HIS A 45 4.35 -7.56 7.23
C HIS A 45 4.96 -7.57 8.63
N TYR A 46 4.32 -6.91 9.59
CA TYR A 46 4.71 -6.93 11.00
C TYR A 46 3.48 -7.09 11.91
N ILE A 47 3.69 -7.58 13.13
CA ILE A 47 2.63 -7.66 14.14
C ILE A 47 2.73 -6.44 15.04
N CYS A 48 1.65 -5.68 15.17
CA CYS A 48 1.63 -4.52 16.07
C CYS A 48 1.64 -4.98 17.54
N ASP A 49 2.64 -4.59 18.32
CA ASP A 49 2.74 -4.93 19.75
C ASP A 49 1.61 -4.32 20.61
N SER A 50 0.94 -3.27 20.11
CA SER A 50 -0.12 -2.57 20.84
C SER A 50 -1.50 -3.21 20.66
N CYS A 51 -1.91 -3.51 19.41
CA CYS A 51 -3.23 -4.10 19.12
C CYS A 51 -3.20 -5.59 18.72
N GLY A 52 -2.03 -6.15 18.38
CA GLY A 52 -1.87 -7.54 17.97
C GLY A 52 -2.27 -7.85 16.53
N GLU A 53 -2.61 -6.85 15.72
CA GLU A 53 -2.98 -7.06 14.31
C GLU A 53 -1.75 -7.24 13.41
N GLU A 54 -1.89 -8.05 12.37
CA GLU A 54 -0.91 -8.17 11.29
C GLU A 54 -1.09 -7.02 10.29
N ILE A 55 -0.04 -6.20 10.16
CA ILE A 55 -0.03 -5.02 9.31
C ILE A 55 0.84 -5.29 8.09
N VAL A 56 0.31 -5.09 6.89
CA VAL A 56 1.06 -5.08 5.64
C VAL A 56 1.50 -3.64 5.34
N VAL A 57 2.78 -3.43 5.08
CA VAL A 57 3.39 -2.13 4.83
C VAL A 57 4.26 -2.19 3.58
N PRO A 58 4.17 -1.21 2.66
CA PRO A 58 5.12 -1.09 1.57
C PRO A 58 6.46 -0.58 2.11
N VAL A 59 7.55 -1.23 1.70
CA VAL A 59 8.93 -0.89 2.05
C VAL A 59 9.62 -0.38 0.80
N ASP A 60 10.12 0.85 0.83
CA ASP A 60 10.97 1.39 -0.23
C ASP A 60 12.34 0.71 -0.18
N VAL A 61 12.70 -0.06 -1.21
CA VAL A 61 13.98 -0.78 -1.25
C VAL A 61 15.14 0.09 -1.76
N THR A 62 14.86 1.33 -2.15
CA THR A 62 15.83 2.29 -2.69
C THR A 62 16.53 3.12 -1.61
N GLU A 63 15.98 3.20 -0.39
CA GLU A 63 16.57 3.95 0.74
C GLU A 63 17.76 3.23 1.42
N GLY A 64 18.17 2.07 0.89
CA GLY A 64 19.33 1.31 1.35
C GLY A 64 18.94 0.01 2.07
N LEU A 65 19.97 -0.78 2.41
CA LEU A 65 19.79 -2.12 2.96
C LEU A 65 19.29 -2.14 4.42
N HIS A 66 19.50 -1.05 5.15
CA HIS A 66 19.08 -0.90 6.54
C HIS A 66 18.34 0.41 6.70
N GLN A 67 17.10 0.33 7.16
CA GLN A 67 16.22 1.48 7.29
C GLN A 67 15.52 1.42 8.64
N ASP A 68 15.46 2.56 9.32
CA ASP A 68 14.79 2.71 10.61
C ASP A 68 13.83 3.89 10.51
N TYR A 69 12.54 3.64 10.65
CA TYR A 69 11.52 4.68 10.57
C TYR A 69 10.36 4.37 11.52
N VAL A 70 9.53 5.39 11.78
CA VAL A 70 8.37 5.28 12.66
C VAL A 70 7.12 5.46 11.83
N GLU A 71 6.22 4.48 11.90
CA GLU A 71 4.90 4.52 11.26
C GLU A 71 3.82 4.29 12.31
N ASP A 72 2.68 4.97 12.15
CA ASP A 72 1.53 4.72 13.01
C ASP A 72 0.80 3.45 12.56
N CYS A 73 0.46 2.58 13.52
CA CYS A 73 -0.36 1.42 13.22
C CYS A 73 -1.73 1.87 12.65
N PRO A 74 -2.15 1.42 11.44
CA PRO A 74 -3.39 1.88 10.82
C PRO A 74 -4.67 1.41 11.55
N VAL A 75 -4.51 0.49 12.52
CA VAL A 75 -5.60 -0.08 13.31
C VAL A 75 -5.79 0.65 14.64
N CYS A 76 -4.69 0.97 15.33
CA CYS A 76 -4.75 1.53 16.69
C CYS A 76 -4.06 2.89 16.85
N CYS A 77 -3.51 3.46 15.77
CA CYS A 77 -2.82 4.75 15.73
C CYS A 77 -1.72 4.92 16.78
N ASN A 78 -1.09 3.81 17.19
CA ASN A 78 0.10 3.85 18.05
C ASN A 78 1.36 3.87 17.18
N PRO A 79 2.37 4.66 17.55
CA PRO A 79 3.63 4.70 16.84
C PRO A 79 4.34 3.35 16.97
N MET A 80 4.84 2.87 15.85
CA MET A 80 5.64 1.65 15.72
C MET A 80 6.97 2.00 15.08
N VAL A 81 8.07 1.70 15.76
CA VAL A 81 9.39 1.79 15.15
C VAL A 81 9.62 0.52 14.34
N LEU A 82 9.87 0.70 13.06
CA LEU A 82 10.11 -0.36 12.08
C LEU A 82 11.59 -0.38 11.73
N HIS A 83 12.24 -1.50 12.04
CA HIS A 83 13.61 -1.81 11.65
C HIS A 83 13.56 -2.73 10.43
N VAL A 84 13.99 -2.24 9.27
CA VAL A 84 13.95 -2.97 8.00
C VAL A 84 15.36 -3.32 7.56
N ASP A 85 15.58 -4.61 7.32
CA ASP A 85 16.80 -5.18 6.75
C ASP A 85 16.47 -5.81 5.39
N ILE A 86 17.09 -5.35 4.30
CA ILE A 86 16.93 -5.96 2.98
C ILE A 86 17.98 -7.07 2.82
N ALA A 87 17.52 -8.31 2.65
CA ALA A 87 18.40 -9.45 2.43
C ALA A 87 18.95 -9.50 0.99
N GLU A 88 19.95 -10.36 0.76
CA GLU A 88 20.60 -10.50 -0.56
C GLU A 88 19.65 -11.00 -1.66
N ASP A 89 18.57 -11.68 -1.29
CA ASP A 89 17.49 -12.11 -2.17
C ASP A 89 16.48 -10.99 -2.49
N GLY A 90 16.70 -9.79 -1.93
CA GLY A 90 15.84 -8.63 -2.05
C GLY A 90 14.62 -8.64 -1.14
N GLN A 91 14.44 -9.66 -0.29
CA GLN A 91 13.29 -9.71 0.61
C GLN A 91 13.50 -8.78 1.82
N PRO A 92 12.53 -7.90 2.14
CA PRO A 92 12.59 -7.08 3.33
C PRO A 92 12.26 -7.92 4.57
N LEU A 93 13.15 -7.89 5.56
CA LEU A 93 12.91 -8.40 6.91
C LEU A 93 12.59 -7.22 7.82
N ILE A 94 11.39 -7.22 8.40
CA ILE A 94 10.93 -6.16 9.29
C ILE A 94 10.89 -6.65 10.74
N LYS A 95 11.39 -5.82 11.65
CA LYS A 95 11.22 -5.98 13.10
C LYS A 95 10.51 -4.74 13.64
N SER A 96 9.36 -4.94 14.25
CA SER A 96 8.59 -3.86 14.88
C SER A 96 8.83 -3.82 16.39
N LYS A 97 8.82 -2.61 16.94
CA LYS A 97 8.73 -2.37 18.39
C LYS A 97 7.81 -1.17 18.65
N HIS A 98 7.03 -1.23 19.72
CA HIS A 98 6.29 -0.06 20.18
C HIS A 98 7.24 0.97 20.84
N GLU A 99 7.05 2.27 20.54
CA GLU A 99 7.80 3.39 21.14
C GLU A 99 7.16 3.90 22.43
#